data_AF-A0A352CK68-F1
#
_entry.id   AF-A0A352CK68-F1
#
_cell.length_a   1.000
_cell.length_b   1.000
_cell.length_c   1.000
_cell.angle_alpha   90.00
_cell.angle_beta   90.00
_cell.angle_gamma   90.00
#
_symmetry.space_group_name_H-M   'P 1'
#
loop_
_entity.id
_entity.type
_entity.pdbx_description
1 polymer ?
#
loop_
_entity_poly.entity_id
_entity_poly.type
_entity_poly.pdbx_seq_one_letter_code
_entity_poly.pdbx_strand_id
1 'polypeptide(L)' 'MSIPAPLHWQLKDGKFVRTFQFDSYAKTIEFVNVVAAIAEEMDHHPDMHVGYNKVECSIS' A
#
# COMPACT_ATOMS: atom_id res chain seq x y z
N MET A 1 -11.66 -19.38 -11.81
CA MET A 1 -12.05 -19.19 -10.40
C MET A 1 -11.49 -17.85 -9.95
N SER A 2 -12.34 -16.89 -9.59
CA SER A 2 -11.91 -15.59 -9.08
C SER A 2 -11.56 -15.72 -7.60
N ILE A 3 -10.28 -15.53 -7.26
CA ILE A 3 -9.85 -15.40 -5.88
C ILE A 3 -10.47 -14.10 -5.35
N PRO A 4 -11.32 -14.13 -4.30
CA PRO A 4 -11.83 -12.91 -3.70
C PRO A 4 -10.63 -12.11 -3.20
N ALA A 5 -10.58 -10.81 -3.55
CA ALA A 5 -9.51 -9.96 -3.08
C ALA A 5 -9.44 -10.01 -1.54
N PRO A 6 -8.24 -10.10 -0.94
CA PRO A 6 -8.10 -10.11 0.50
C PRO A 6 -8.81 -8.89 1.10
N LEU A 7 -9.44 -9.07 2.26
CA LEU A 7 -10.29 -8.06 2.89
C LEU A 7 -9.61 -6.68 2.87
N HIS A 8 -10.28 -5.67 2.29
CA HIS A 8 -9.83 -4.28 2.09
C HIS A 8 -8.85 -4.00 0.93
N TRP A 9 -8.41 -5.02 0.17
CA TRP A 9 -7.73 -4.83 -1.12
C TRP A 9 -8.72 -4.91 -2.27
N GLN A 10 -8.51 -4.11 -3.30
CA GLN A 10 -9.33 -4.07 -4.51
C GLN A 10 -8.45 -4.47 -5.69
N LEU A 11 -8.97 -5.32 -6.58
CA LEU A 11 -8.31 -5.59 -7.85
C LEU A 11 -8.72 -4.51 -8.85
N LYS A 12 -7.77 -3.68 -9.30
CA LYS A 12 -7.98 -2.61 -10.29
C LYS A 12 -6.91 -2.71 -11.37
N ASP A 13 -7.31 -2.85 -12.62
CA ASP A 13 -6.41 -2.89 -13.78
C ASP A 13 -5.24 -3.88 -13.62
N GLY A 14 -5.53 -5.06 -13.04
CA GLY A 14 -4.53 -6.10 -12.79
C GLY A 14 -3.62 -5.87 -11.58
N LYS A 15 -3.77 -4.76 -10.85
CA LYS A 15 -3.05 -4.46 -9.61
C LYS A 15 -3.94 -4.67 -8.38
N PHE A 16 -3.37 -5.13 -7.29
CA PHE A 16 -4.00 -5.05 -5.97
C PHE A 16 -3.76 -3.67 -5.39
N VAL A 17 -4.83 -2.94 -5.10
CA VAL A 17 -4.80 -1.56 -4.60
C VAL A 17 -5.46 -1.50 -3.23
N ARG A 18 -4.81 -0.80 -2.29
CA ARG A 18 -5.39 -0.48 -0.98
C ARG A 18 -5.01 0.92 -0.54
N THR A 19 -5.97 1.59 0.09
CA THR A 19 -5.76 2.86 0.76
C THR A 19 -5.67 2.65 2.27
N PHE A 20 -4.69 3.29 2.89
CA PHE A 20 -4.53 3.42 4.34
C PHE A 20 -4.75 4.87 4.76
N GLN A 21 -5.34 5.09 5.93
CA GLN A 21 -5.59 6.41 6.49
C GLN A 21 -5.03 6.49 7.91
N PHE A 22 -4.48 7.64 8.26
CA PHE A 22 -3.76 7.90 9.50
C PHE A 22 -4.26 9.20 10.17
N ASP A 23 -3.87 9.41 11.43
CA ASP A 23 -4.25 10.61 12.18
C ASP A 23 -3.32 11.80 11.95
N SER A 24 -2.13 11.56 11.37
CA SER A 24 -1.14 12.61 11.12
C SER A 24 -0.18 12.27 9.98
N TYR A 25 0.53 13.28 9.49
CA TYR A 25 1.59 13.10 8.51
C TYR A 25 2.78 12.29 9.05
N ALA A 26 3.13 12.46 10.32
CA ALA A 26 4.18 11.66 10.95
C ALA A 26 3.84 10.16 10.89
N LYS A 27 2.59 9.78 11.22
CA LYS A 27 2.12 8.39 11.11
C LYS A 27 2.08 7.86 9.68
N THR A 28 1.78 8.74 8.72
CA THR A 28 1.84 8.41 7.30
C THR A 28 3.26 8.03 6.87
N ILE A 29 4.26 8.83 7.27
CA ILE A 29 5.66 8.56 6.94
C ILE A 29 6.22 7.34 7.68
N GLU A 30 5.84 7.14 8.95
CA GLU A 30 6.18 5.90 9.68
C GLU A 30 5.73 4.66 8.90
N PHE A 31 4.49 4.65 8.40
CA PHE A 31 3.97 3.55 7.60
C PHE A 31 4.76 3.35 6.29
N VAL A 32 5.04 4.44 5.55
CA VAL A 32 5.78 4.38 4.29
C VAL A 32 7.17 3.77 4.49
N ASN A 33 7.88 4.15 5.55
CA ASN A 33 9.22 3.63 5.84
C ASN A 33 9.20 2.13 6.17
N VAL A 34 8.19 1.66 6.89
CA VAL A 34 8.03 0.23 7.18
C VAL A 34 7.77 -0.56 5.89
N VAL A 35 6.87 -0.08 5.02
CA VAL A 35 6.60 -0.73 3.74
C VAL A 35 7.84 -0.75 2.85
N ALA A 36 8.60 0.34 2.79
CA ALA A 36 9.83 0.42 2.02
C ALA A 36 10.87 -0.62 2.48
N ALA A 37 11.10 -0.75 3.79
CA ALA A 37 12.04 -1.74 4.32
C ALA A 37 11.65 -3.18 3.95
N ILE A 38 10.35 -3.51 4.03
CA ILE A 38 9.84 -4.84 3.66
C ILE A 38 9.98 -5.06 2.14
N ALA A 39 9.64 -4.06 1.33
CA ALA A 39 9.72 -4.14 -0.13
C ALA A 39 11.14 -4.42 -0.62
N GLU A 40 12.14 -3.78 -0.01
CA GLU A 40 13.57 -3.99 -0.31
C GLU A 40 14.03 -5.39 0.11
N GLU A 41 13.63 -5.89 1.29
CA GLU A 41 13.96 -7.25 1.72
C GLU A 41 13.37 -8.32 0.78
N MET A 42 12.19 -8.04 0.23
CA MET A 42 11.46 -8.94 -0.66
C MET A 42 11.85 -8.80 -2.15
N ASP A 43 12.68 -7.83 -2.52
CA ASP A 43 12.95 -7.43 -3.91
C ASP A 43 11.67 -7.26 -4.75
N HIS A 44 10.64 -6.67 -4.12
CA HIS A 44 9.33 -6.49 -4.75
C HIS A 44 8.69 -5.19 -4.31
N HIS A 45 8.67 -4.23 -5.22
CA HIS A 45 8.45 -2.83 -4.92
C HIS A 45 7.00 -2.42 -5.28
N PRO A 46 6.18 -2.03 -4.29
CA PRO A 46 4.88 -1.45 -4.59
C PRO A 46 5.02 0.00 -5.06
N ASP A 47 4.06 0.46 -5.87
CA ASP A 47 3.84 1.89 -6.08
C ASP A 47 3.09 2.47 -4.87
N MET A 48 3.60 3.56 -4.28
CA MET A 48 2.94 4.27 -3.17
C MET A 48 2.69 5.74 -3.50
N HIS A 49 1.44 6.17 -3.45
CA HIS A 49 1.06 7.59 -3.51
C HIS A 49 0.77 8.11 -2.10
N VAL A 50 1.61 9.04 -1.64
CA VAL A 50 1.63 9.53 -0.25
C VAL A 50 1.01 10.93 -0.17
N GLY A 51 -0.12 11.04 0.54
CA GLY A 51 -0.76 12.31 0.90
C GLY A 51 -0.52 12.70 2.37
N TYR A 52 -1.24 13.70 2.88
CA TYR A 52 -1.07 14.17 4.26
C TYR A 52 -1.36 13.08 5.31
N ASN A 53 -2.48 12.37 5.16
CA ASN A 53 -2.88 11.33 6.11
C ASN A 53 -3.36 10.06 5.43
N LYS A 54 -2.99 9.88 4.16
CA LYS A 54 -3.50 8.83 3.29
C LYS A 54 -2.35 8.27 2.47
N VAL A 55 -2.25 6.95 2.37
CA VAL A 55 -1.33 6.26 1.46
C VAL A 55 -2.12 5.30 0.60
N GLU A 56 -2.08 5.50 -0.71
CA GLU A 56 -2.56 4.51 -1.67
C GLU A 56 -1.38 3.65 -2.11
N CYS A 57 -1.48 2.34 -1.87
CA CYS A 57 -0.48 1.35 -2.24
C CYS A 57 -1.05 0.47 -3.34
N SER A 58 -0.28 0.25 -4.40
CA SER A 58 -0.63 -0.66 -5.48
C SER A 58 0.53 -1.58 -5.83
N ILE A 59 0.23 -2.86 -6.03
CA ILE A 59 1.22 -3.91 -6.30
C ILE A 59 0.68 -4.93 -7.30
N SER A 60 1.57 -5.54 -8.09
CA SER A 60 1.24 -6.53 -9.15
C SER A 60 2.27 -7.64 -9.23
#